data_AF-A0A8I6SGJ8-F1
#
_entry.id   AF-A0A8I6SGJ8-F1
#
_cell.length_a   1.000
_cell.length_b   1.000
_cell.length_c   1.000
_cell.angle_alpha   90.00
_cell.angle_beta   90.00
_cell.angle_gamma   90.00
#
_symmetry.space_group_name_H-M   'P 1'
#
loop_
_entity.id
_entity.type
_entity.pdbx_description
1 polymer ?
#
loop_
_entity_poly.entity_id
_entity_poly.type
_entity_poly.pdbx_seq_one_letter_code
_entity_poly.pdbx_strand_id
1 'polypeptide(L)'
;MTELISNCKMKNGLGGVGKTPQSPPPVVQQGKRTLSPDQTNPAEPITEVPSVVMTRAAWVLRTLLLNEAESILRERKTAGGRLVVPCCASGSELVTWLVSLAPDIDRHQGTTMWQALLEEGLIYHVTGEHPFKDKCVLYQFRQDRDITCIPRPPPQDIAEAEEHLHEAIADLSDRGPDAWLRMILRKPSNDRTPEDLEIIYEELLHMKPLSHLSNSMKRELASVIMFEAHPRSGSIVFEQGEEGRSWYLVLNGSVDVVIHGKGVVATLHQGEDFGKLALINDVPR
;
A
#
# COMPACT_ATOMS: atom_id res chain seq x y z
N MET A 1 -17.82 36.96 69.28
CA MET A 1 -17.14 35.84 68.61
C MET A 1 -15.83 36.41 68.08
N THR A 2 -14.80 36.15 68.89
CA THR A 2 -13.36 36.52 68.87
C THR A 2 -12.76 36.73 67.48
N GLU A 3 -12.10 37.88 67.21
CA GLU A 3 -10.63 38.12 67.34
C GLU A 3 -9.81 37.31 66.30
N LEU A 4 -8.78 37.78 65.58
CA LEU A 4 -7.83 38.87 65.78
C LEU A 4 -6.91 39.00 64.53
N ILE A 5 -6.41 40.22 64.28
CA ILE A 5 -5.06 40.59 63.77
C ILE A 5 -4.67 40.21 62.33
N SER A 6 -4.55 41.19 61.42
CA SER A 6 -3.39 42.08 61.17
C SER A 6 -2.17 41.34 60.58
N ASN A 7 -1.34 41.87 59.69
CA ASN A 7 -1.23 43.05 58.84
C ASN A 7 0.23 42.96 58.28
N CYS A 8 0.55 43.80 57.30
CA CYS A 8 1.91 44.13 56.81
C CYS A 8 2.54 43.24 55.72
N LYS A 9 3.22 43.80 54.69
CA LYS A 9 3.36 45.19 54.18
C LYS A 9 4.07 45.13 52.82
N MET A 10 3.63 46.00 51.91
CA MET A 10 4.35 46.81 50.90
C MET A 10 5.60 46.26 50.17
N LYS A 11 5.63 46.41 48.83
CA LYS A 11 6.30 47.55 48.13
C LYS A 11 6.24 47.40 46.59
N ASN A 12 5.99 48.53 45.92
CA ASN A 12 6.12 48.71 44.48
C ASN A 12 7.60 48.81 44.05
N GLY A 13 7.89 48.29 42.86
CA GLY A 13 8.80 48.89 41.87
C GLY A 13 10.31 48.75 42.09
N LEU A 14 10.97 48.03 41.18
CA LEU A 14 12.13 48.46 40.36
C LEU A 14 12.80 47.23 39.70
N GLY A 15 12.97 47.32 38.37
CA GLY A 15 14.07 46.78 37.55
C GLY A 15 14.60 45.35 37.76
N GLY A 16 14.65 44.59 36.66
CA GLY A 16 15.59 43.46 36.56
C GLY A 16 15.21 42.42 35.52
N VAL A 17 15.87 42.45 34.37
CA VAL A 17 15.82 41.43 33.33
C VAL A 17 16.19 40.06 33.90
N GLY A 18 15.27 39.10 33.84
CA GLY A 18 15.50 37.70 34.19
C GLY A 18 14.81 36.80 33.17
N LYS A 19 15.59 36.16 32.30
CA LYS A 19 15.13 35.13 31.36
C LYS A 19 14.65 33.91 32.15
N THR A 20 13.38 33.57 32.06
CA THR A 20 12.85 32.25 32.43
C THR A 20 12.78 31.36 31.18
N PRO A 21 13.17 30.07 31.28
CA PRO A 21 13.10 29.16 30.15
C PRO A 21 11.64 28.81 29.88
N GLN A 22 11.17 29.12 28.67
CA GLN A 22 9.87 28.66 28.18
C GLN A 22 9.91 27.13 28.08
N SER A 23 9.11 26.46 28.90
CA SER A 23 8.76 25.06 28.68
C SER A 23 8.13 24.92 27.30
N PRO A 24 8.51 23.91 26.49
CA PRO A 24 7.85 23.68 25.22
C PRO A 24 6.36 23.37 25.46
N PRO A 25 5.46 23.70 24.52
CA PRO A 25 4.06 23.35 24.65
C PRO A 25 3.92 21.81 24.73
N PRO A 26 2.88 21.29 25.40
CA PRO A 26 2.68 19.86 25.47
C PRO A 26 2.55 19.32 24.05
N VAL A 27 3.40 18.35 23.72
CA VAL A 27 3.28 17.55 22.50
C VAL A 27 1.87 16.97 22.53
N VAL A 28 1.02 17.44 21.63
CA VAL A 28 -0.25 16.81 21.34
C VAL A 28 0.11 15.40 20.89
N GLN A 29 -0.07 14.42 21.78
CA GLN A 29 -0.12 13.02 21.40
C GLN A 29 -1.26 12.92 20.39
N GLN A 30 -0.93 12.97 19.11
CA GLN A 30 -1.80 12.48 18.07
C GLN A 30 -2.00 11.02 18.41
N GLY A 31 -3.11 10.70 19.07
CA GLY A 31 -3.59 9.34 19.17
C GLY A 31 -3.65 8.81 17.75
N LYS A 32 -2.69 7.96 17.39
CA LYS A 32 -2.77 7.16 16.19
C LYS A 32 -4.00 6.28 16.39
N ARG A 33 -5.14 6.72 15.85
CA ARG A 33 -6.18 5.78 15.46
C ARG A 33 -5.52 4.91 14.41
N THR A 34 -5.03 3.76 14.84
CA THR A 34 -4.81 2.63 13.95
C THR A 34 -6.13 2.46 13.22
N LEU A 35 -6.13 2.73 11.91
CA LEU A 35 -7.25 2.32 11.07
C LEU A 35 -7.44 0.82 11.33
N SER A 36 -8.68 0.38 11.50
CA SER A 36 -8.95 -1.06 11.56
C SER A 36 -8.29 -1.71 10.33
N PRO A 37 -7.59 -2.85 10.46
CA PRO A 37 -7.00 -3.55 9.32
C PRO A 37 -7.99 -3.79 8.16
N ASP A 38 -9.29 -3.81 8.48
CA ASP A 38 -10.41 -4.01 7.55
C ASP A 38 -10.82 -2.76 6.73
N GLN A 39 -10.11 -1.63 6.83
CA GLN A 39 -10.42 -0.37 6.11
C GLN A 39 -9.43 -0.02 5.00
N THR A 40 -8.77 -1.01 4.40
CA THR A 40 -7.85 -0.76 3.30
C THR A 40 -8.62 -0.60 1.98
N ASN A 41 -8.26 0.40 1.17
CA ASN A 41 -8.85 0.60 -0.15
C ASN A 41 -7.95 -0.04 -1.21
N PRO A 42 -8.38 -1.11 -1.91
CA PRO A 42 -7.57 -1.76 -2.95
C PRO A 42 -7.30 -0.85 -4.17
N ALA A 43 -8.03 0.25 -4.32
CA ALA A 43 -7.82 1.24 -5.38
C ALA A 43 -6.69 2.25 -5.08
N GLU A 44 -6.23 2.33 -3.83
CA GLU A 44 -5.17 3.25 -3.41
C GLU A 44 -3.78 2.58 -3.49
N PRO A 45 -2.70 3.38 -3.67
CA PRO A 45 -1.34 2.89 -3.54
C PRO A 45 -1.06 2.31 -2.16
N ILE A 46 -0.24 1.27 -2.09
CA ILE A 46 0.29 0.70 -0.84
C ILE A 46 1.60 1.42 -0.47
N THR A 47 2.41 1.81 -1.45
CA THR A 47 3.70 2.45 -1.24
C THR A 47 3.57 3.98 -1.29
N GLU A 48 4.37 4.68 -0.48
CA GLU A 48 4.48 6.15 -0.56
C GLU A 48 5.34 6.59 -1.75
N VAL A 49 6.35 5.78 -2.08
CA VAL A 49 7.30 6.01 -3.18
C VAL A 49 7.40 4.74 -4.01
N PRO A 50 7.20 4.80 -5.34
CA PRO A 50 7.33 3.63 -6.19
C PRO A 50 8.76 3.11 -6.20
N SER A 51 8.93 1.79 -6.29
CA SER A 51 10.26 1.21 -6.46
C SER A 51 10.90 1.66 -7.80
N VAL A 52 12.24 1.68 -7.85
CA VAL A 52 12.99 2.06 -9.07
C VAL A 52 12.64 1.13 -10.24
N VAL A 53 12.56 -0.17 -9.95
CA VAL A 53 12.19 -1.21 -10.93
C VAL A 53 10.82 -0.93 -11.52
N MET A 54 9.80 -0.72 -10.68
CA MET A 54 8.45 -0.46 -11.15
C MET A 54 8.33 0.89 -11.86
N THR A 55 9.08 1.91 -11.41
CA THR A 55 9.15 3.20 -12.09
C THR A 55 9.72 3.06 -13.50
N ARG A 56 10.78 2.25 -13.67
CA ARG A 56 11.36 1.96 -14.97
C ARG A 56 10.39 1.19 -15.85
N ALA A 57 9.74 0.15 -15.33
CA ALA A 57 8.73 -0.61 -16.07
C ALA A 57 7.56 0.28 -16.53
N ALA A 58 7.04 1.15 -15.65
CA ALA A 58 5.99 2.11 -16.00
C ALA A 58 6.43 3.08 -17.10
N TRP A 59 7.67 3.58 -17.02
CA TRP A 59 8.23 4.48 -18.02
C TRP A 59 8.35 3.79 -19.38
N VAL A 60 8.84 2.55 -19.42
CA VAL A 60 8.91 1.73 -20.65
C VAL A 60 7.53 1.57 -21.26
N LEU A 61 6.57 1.05 -20.49
CA LEU A 61 5.22 0.78 -21.01
C LEU A 61 4.53 2.06 -21.50
N ARG A 62 4.62 3.16 -20.74
CA ARG A 62 4.02 4.43 -21.16
C ARG A 62 4.66 4.98 -22.43
N THR A 63 5.98 4.94 -22.53
CA THR A 63 6.71 5.46 -23.70
C THR A 63 6.28 4.73 -24.97
N LEU A 64 6.17 3.41 -24.91
CA LEU A 64 5.70 2.61 -26.03
C LEU A 64 4.21 2.83 -26.33
N LEU A 65 3.35 2.89 -25.31
CA LEU A 65 1.93 3.21 -25.46
C LEU A 65 1.68 4.56 -26.14
N LEU A 66 2.51 5.56 -25.87
CA LEU A 66 2.44 6.89 -26.52
C LEU A 66 2.99 6.88 -27.96
N ASN A 67 3.76 5.86 -28.33
CA ASN A 67 4.27 5.66 -29.68
C ASN A 67 3.29 4.84 -30.57
N GLU A 68 2.24 4.25 -29.99
CA GLU A 68 1.25 3.44 -30.70
C GLU A 68 0.48 4.20 -31.78
N ALA A 69 0.36 3.60 -32.96
CA ALA A 69 -0.32 4.21 -34.11
C ALA A 69 -1.83 4.41 -33.85
N GLU A 70 -2.47 3.47 -33.16
CA GLU A 70 -3.91 3.53 -32.86
C GLU A 70 -4.27 4.50 -31.72
N SER A 71 -3.28 5.19 -31.14
CA SER A 71 -3.46 6.16 -30.06
C SER A 71 -4.30 5.59 -28.92
N ILE A 72 -3.81 4.51 -28.29
CA ILE A 72 -4.50 3.84 -27.18
C ILE A 72 -4.71 4.81 -26.01
N LEU A 73 -3.63 5.49 -25.62
CA LEU A 73 -3.66 6.62 -24.69
C LEU A 73 -4.19 7.85 -25.43
N ARG A 74 -5.41 8.26 -25.10
CA ARG A 74 -6.09 9.39 -25.75
C ARG A 74 -7.06 10.09 -24.83
N GLU A 75 -7.54 11.25 -25.25
CA GLU A 75 -8.59 11.96 -24.54
C GLU A 75 -9.92 11.17 -24.58
N ARG A 76 -10.55 10.98 -23.43
CA ARG A 76 -11.86 10.31 -23.33
C ARG A 76 -12.74 10.96 -22.28
N LYS A 77 -14.05 10.78 -22.43
CA LYS A 77 -15.04 11.20 -21.42
C LYS A 77 -15.32 10.05 -20.45
N THR A 78 -15.47 10.37 -19.17
CA THR A 78 -15.91 9.39 -18.17
C THR A 78 -17.34 8.91 -18.42
N ALA A 79 -17.71 7.77 -17.85
CA ALA A 79 -19.08 7.26 -17.89
C ALA A 79 -20.03 8.27 -17.21
N GLY A 80 -20.75 9.03 -18.03
CA GLY A 80 -21.58 10.17 -17.59
C GLY A 80 -21.19 11.52 -18.21
N GLY A 81 -20.09 11.59 -18.96
CA GLY A 81 -19.72 12.76 -19.76
C GLY A 81 -19.26 13.99 -18.96
N ARG A 82 -19.15 13.87 -17.63
CA ARG A 82 -18.87 15.00 -16.72
C ARG A 82 -17.40 15.42 -16.71
N LEU A 83 -16.49 14.48 -16.94
CA LEU A 83 -15.05 14.72 -16.93
C LEU A 83 -14.45 14.25 -18.25
N VAL A 84 -13.63 15.11 -18.83
CA VAL A 84 -12.76 14.80 -19.96
C VAL A 84 -11.38 14.50 -19.39
N VAL A 85 -10.83 13.36 -19.74
CA VAL A 85 -9.57 12.84 -19.20
C VAL A 85 -8.58 12.72 -20.36
N PRO A 86 -7.50 13.53 -20.37
CA PRO A 86 -6.45 13.41 -21.37
C PRO A 86 -5.62 12.13 -21.12
N CYS A 87 -4.97 11.60 -22.17
CA CYS A 87 -4.03 10.48 -22.07
C CYS A 87 -4.51 9.31 -21.18
N CYS A 88 -5.71 8.83 -21.42
CA CYS A 88 -6.23 7.68 -20.70
C CYS A 88 -6.55 6.54 -21.65
N ALA A 89 -6.57 5.35 -21.08
CA ALA A 89 -7.00 4.13 -21.77
C ALA A 89 -7.95 3.37 -20.86
N SER A 90 -8.82 2.55 -21.46
CA SER A 90 -9.57 1.59 -20.66
C SER A 90 -8.65 0.45 -20.19
N GLY A 91 -8.98 -0.15 -19.05
CA GLY A 91 -8.25 -1.32 -18.56
C GLY A 91 -8.19 -2.45 -19.60
N SER A 92 -9.27 -2.66 -20.36
CA SER A 92 -9.29 -3.67 -21.42
C SER A 92 -8.36 -3.40 -22.60
N GLU A 93 -8.20 -2.14 -23.00
CA GLU A 93 -7.20 -1.80 -24.03
C GLU A 93 -5.78 -1.96 -23.50
N LEU A 94 -5.52 -1.55 -22.25
CA LEU A 94 -4.20 -1.72 -21.61
C LEU A 94 -3.80 -3.19 -21.51
N VAL A 95 -4.72 -4.08 -21.10
CA VAL A 95 -4.47 -5.53 -21.06
C VAL A 95 -4.26 -6.09 -22.46
N THR A 96 -5.10 -5.69 -23.43
CA THR A 96 -5.00 -6.18 -24.81
C THR A 96 -3.67 -5.79 -25.44
N TRP A 97 -3.23 -4.55 -25.21
CA TRP A 97 -1.94 -4.07 -25.67
C TRP A 97 -0.78 -4.83 -25.02
N LEU A 98 -0.78 -4.98 -23.70
CA LEU A 98 0.29 -5.70 -22.99
C LEU A 98 0.42 -7.16 -23.46
N VAL A 99 -0.70 -7.87 -23.63
CA VAL A 99 -0.72 -9.25 -24.16
C VAL A 99 -0.24 -9.30 -25.61
N SER A 100 -0.45 -8.25 -26.41
CA SER A 100 0.06 -8.21 -27.79
C SER A 100 1.59 -8.10 -27.87
N LEU A 101 2.25 -7.60 -26.83
CA LEU A 101 3.72 -7.52 -26.73
C LEU A 101 4.36 -8.83 -26.30
N ALA A 102 3.66 -9.62 -25.48
CA ALA A 102 4.14 -10.87 -24.92
C ALA A 102 3.04 -11.93 -25.00
N PRO A 103 2.99 -12.72 -26.09
CA PRO A 103 1.94 -13.72 -26.34
C PRO A 103 1.84 -14.83 -25.30
N ASP A 104 2.90 -15.06 -24.50
CA ASP A 104 2.93 -16.06 -23.43
C ASP A 104 2.16 -15.61 -22.16
N ILE A 105 1.72 -14.35 -22.12
CA ILE A 105 0.99 -13.75 -21.00
C ILE A 105 -0.50 -13.78 -21.32
N ASP A 106 -1.30 -14.40 -20.45
CA ASP A 106 -2.76 -14.36 -20.59
C ASP A 106 -3.35 -13.02 -20.08
N ARG A 107 -4.65 -12.81 -20.30
CA ARG A 107 -5.32 -11.57 -19.87
C ARG A 107 -5.34 -11.39 -18.36
N HIS A 108 -5.37 -12.49 -17.60
CA HIS A 108 -5.34 -12.42 -16.14
C HIS A 108 -3.97 -11.96 -15.65
N GLN A 109 -2.89 -12.57 -16.14
CA GLN A 109 -1.51 -12.12 -15.88
C GLN A 109 -1.31 -10.66 -16.29
N GLY A 110 -1.79 -10.26 -17.47
CA GLY A 110 -1.76 -8.85 -17.87
C GLY A 110 -2.51 -7.93 -16.88
N THR A 111 -3.64 -8.39 -16.33
CA THR A 111 -4.40 -7.66 -15.31
C THR A 111 -3.61 -7.52 -14.01
N THR A 112 -2.92 -8.58 -13.56
CA THR A 112 -2.14 -8.54 -12.32
C THR A 112 -0.89 -7.66 -12.45
N MET A 113 -0.24 -7.65 -13.62
CA MET A 113 0.87 -6.75 -13.95
C MET A 113 0.46 -5.28 -13.85
N TRP A 114 -0.71 -4.92 -14.40
CA TRP A 114 -1.24 -3.57 -14.27
C TRP A 114 -1.67 -3.24 -12.82
N GLN A 115 -2.18 -4.22 -12.08
CA GLN A 115 -2.45 -4.06 -10.66
C GLN A 115 -1.17 -3.74 -9.87
N ALA A 116 -0.02 -4.36 -10.22
CA ALA A 116 1.28 -4.06 -9.61
C ALA A 116 1.71 -2.60 -9.84
N LEU A 117 1.46 -2.04 -11.02
CA LEU A 117 1.70 -0.62 -11.29
C LEU A 117 0.75 0.30 -10.53
N LEU A 118 -0.50 -0.10 -10.34
CA LEU A 118 -1.50 0.68 -9.61
C LEU A 118 -1.17 0.77 -8.12
N GLU A 119 -0.76 -0.34 -7.49
CA GLU A 119 -0.42 -0.33 -6.05
C GLU A 119 0.87 0.43 -5.73
N GLU A 120 1.79 0.56 -6.69
CA GLU A 120 2.97 1.43 -6.60
C GLU A 120 2.62 2.91 -6.91
N GLY A 121 1.36 3.18 -7.26
CA GLY A 121 0.86 4.52 -7.56
C GLY A 121 1.38 5.10 -8.87
N LEU A 122 1.84 4.26 -9.81
CA LEU A 122 2.37 4.68 -11.12
C LEU A 122 1.26 4.89 -12.15
N ILE A 123 0.16 4.14 -12.00
CA ILE A 123 -1.12 4.38 -12.65
C ILE A 123 -2.21 4.50 -11.60
N TYR A 124 -3.35 5.06 -11.98
CA TYR A 124 -4.51 5.13 -11.10
C TYR A 124 -5.81 5.03 -11.89
N HIS A 125 -6.85 4.50 -11.25
CA HIS A 125 -8.20 4.57 -11.79
C HIS A 125 -8.70 6.01 -11.72
N VAL A 126 -9.24 6.55 -12.82
CA VAL A 126 -9.60 7.97 -12.92
C VAL A 126 -10.56 8.43 -11.82
N THR A 127 -11.49 7.59 -11.37
CA THR A 127 -12.42 7.94 -10.26
C THR A 127 -11.86 7.60 -8.88
N GLY A 128 -10.75 6.88 -8.78
CA GLY A 128 -10.19 6.38 -7.52
C GLY A 128 -10.98 5.23 -6.87
N GLU A 129 -12.03 4.73 -7.52
CA GLU A 129 -12.96 3.78 -6.89
C GLU A 129 -12.58 2.30 -7.05
N HIS A 130 -11.62 1.97 -7.92
CA HIS A 130 -11.40 0.58 -8.31
C HIS A 130 -9.91 0.20 -8.29
N PRO A 131 -9.59 -1.02 -7.81
CA PRO A 131 -8.35 -1.68 -8.23
C PRO A 131 -8.37 -1.89 -9.74
N PHE A 132 -7.26 -2.34 -10.30
CA PHE A 132 -7.17 -2.57 -11.73
C PHE A 132 -8.18 -3.63 -12.19
N LYS A 133 -8.86 -3.34 -13.28
CA LYS A 133 -9.91 -4.15 -13.88
C LYS A 133 -9.72 -4.15 -15.39
N ASP A 134 -9.64 -5.34 -15.96
CA ASP A 134 -9.80 -5.58 -17.41
C ASP A 134 -11.26 -5.32 -17.84
N LYS A 135 -11.66 -4.05 -17.85
CA LYS A 135 -12.99 -3.56 -18.25
C LYS A 135 -12.87 -2.20 -18.94
N CYS A 136 -14.00 -1.71 -19.47
CA CYS A 136 -14.15 -0.37 -20.04
C CYS A 136 -14.18 0.75 -18.98
N VAL A 137 -13.28 0.69 -17.99
CA VAL A 137 -13.07 1.73 -16.98
C VAL A 137 -11.69 2.37 -17.19
N LEU A 138 -11.56 3.67 -16.93
CA LEU A 138 -10.42 4.46 -17.38
C LEU A 138 -9.29 4.51 -16.35
N TYR A 139 -8.07 4.33 -16.84
CA TYR A 139 -6.84 4.50 -16.07
C TYR A 139 -5.96 5.56 -16.73
N GLN A 140 -5.14 6.20 -15.91
CA GLN A 140 -4.16 7.18 -16.35
C GLN A 140 -2.82 6.94 -15.64
N PHE A 141 -1.72 7.17 -16.33
CA PHE A 141 -0.41 7.25 -15.68
C PHE A 141 -0.37 8.49 -14.78
N ARG A 142 0.21 8.35 -13.59
CA ARG A 142 0.23 9.43 -12.59
C ARG A 142 0.95 10.68 -13.08
N GLN A 143 1.98 10.51 -13.90
CA GLN A 143 2.73 11.62 -14.50
C GLN A 143 1.89 12.45 -15.48
N ASP A 144 0.77 11.92 -15.98
CA ASP A 144 -0.09 12.57 -16.97
C ASP A 144 -1.27 13.34 -16.35
N ARG A 145 -1.39 13.31 -15.02
CA ARG A 145 -2.54 13.88 -14.29
C ARG A 145 -2.82 15.34 -14.62
N ASP A 146 -1.77 16.15 -14.74
CA ASP A 146 -1.88 17.60 -14.92
C ASP A 146 -1.48 18.05 -16.34
N ILE A 147 -1.25 17.09 -17.25
CA ILE A 147 -0.78 17.40 -18.61
C ILE A 147 -1.97 17.54 -19.55
N THR A 148 -2.05 18.69 -20.24
CA THR A 148 -3.11 18.99 -21.21
C THR A 148 -2.79 18.50 -22.63
N CYS A 149 -1.51 18.30 -22.96
CA CYS A 149 -1.05 17.81 -24.25
C CYS A 149 0.21 16.99 -24.05
N ILE A 150 0.20 15.74 -24.51
CA ILE A 150 1.35 14.86 -24.39
C ILE A 150 2.00 14.72 -25.76
N PRO A 151 3.23 15.23 -25.93
CA PRO A 151 3.95 15.03 -27.17
C PRO A 151 4.33 13.55 -27.32
N ARG A 152 4.44 13.11 -28.58
CA ARG A 152 5.06 11.81 -28.87
C ARG A 152 6.46 11.78 -28.24
N PRO A 153 6.86 10.67 -27.60
CA PRO A 153 8.19 10.56 -27.01
C PRO A 153 9.31 10.75 -28.06
N PRO A 154 10.47 11.31 -27.68
CA PRO A 154 11.64 11.38 -28.54
C PRO A 154 12.03 10.00 -29.11
N PRO A 155 12.59 9.92 -30.33
CA PRO A 155 13.04 8.65 -30.90
C PRO A 155 14.08 7.91 -30.04
N GLN A 156 14.89 8.65 -29.26
CA GLN A 156 15.88 8.08 -28.35
C GLN A 156 15.19 7.34 -27.19
N ASP A 157 14.23 7.99 -26.53
CA ASP A 157 13.44 7.40 -25.45
C ASP A 157 12.67 6.16 -25.94
N ILE A 158 12.15 6.18 -27.17
CA ILE A 158 11.47 5.02 -27.78
C ILE A 158 12.44 3.85 -27.92
N ALA A 159 13.62 4.07 -28.52
CA ALA A 159 14.61 3.03 -28.70
C ALA A 159 15.10 2.44 -27.36
N GLU A 160 15.30 3.30 -26.37
CA GLU A 160 15.65 2.88 -25.01
C GLU A 160 14.51 2.07 -24.35
N ALA A 161 13.25 2.49 -24.52
CA ALA A 161 12.11 1.72 -24.01
C ALA A 161 11.98 0.35 -24.70
N GLU A 162 12.23 0.26 -26.00
CA GLU A 162 12.26 -1.00 -26.75
C GLU A 162 13.37 -1.94 -26.24
N GLU A 163 14.57 -1.42 -25.93
CA GLU A 163 15.69 -2.19 -25.38
C GLU A 163 15.36 -2.79 -24.01
N HIS A 164 14.66 -2.04 -23.15
CA HIS A 164 14.29 -2.47 -21.80
C HIS A 164 12.93 -3.17 -21.68
N LEU A 165 12.22 -3.38 -22.79
CA LEU A 165 10.87 -3.94 -22.77
C LEU A 165 10.81 -5.34 -22.15
N HIS A 166 11.74 -6.21 -22.51
CA HIS A 166 11.73 -7.58 -22.03
C HIS A 166 11.94 -7.66 -20.51
N GLU A 167 12.87 -6.87 -19.98
CA GLU A 167 13.14 -6.75 -18.54
C GLU A 167 11.91 -6.20 -17.80
N ALA A 168 11.29 -5.13 -18.33
CA ALA A 168 10.09 -4.55 -17.74
C ALA A 168 8.91 -5.55 -17.69
N ILE A 169 8.71 -6.35 -18.73
CA ILE A 169 7.67 -7.38 -18.77
C ILE A 169 7.98 -8.49 -17.76
N ALA A 170 9.24 -8.93 -17.64
CA ALA A 170 9.65 -9.94 -16.67
C ALA A 170 9.42 -9.46 -15.23
N ASP A 171 9.87 -8.25 -14.89
CA ASP A 171 9.68 -7.65 -13.57
C ASP A 171 8.20 -7.55 -13.19
N LEU A 172 7.36 -7.15 -14.13
CA LEU A 172 5.92 -7.05 -13.91
C LEU A 172 5.27 -8.43 -13.75
N SER A 173 5.69 -9.42 -14.56
CA SER A 173 5.20 -10.79 -14.48
C SER A 173 5.52 -11.42 -13.13
N ASP A 174 6.73 -11.20 -12.61
CA ASP A 174 7.17 -11.72 -11.31
C ASP A 174 6.40 -11.08 -10.14
N ARG A 175 6.03 -9.79 -10.26
CA ARG A 175 5.34 -9.02 -9.20
C ARG A 175 3.83 -9.12 -9.25
N GLY A 176 3.26 -9.45 -10.41
CA GLY A 176 1.82 -9.48 -10.65
C GLY A 176 1.06 -10.36 -9.64
N PRO A 177 1.43 -11.65 -9.45
CA PRO A 177 0.73 -12.54 -8.52
C PRO A 177 0.66 -12.01 -7.08
N ASP A 178 1.77 -11.49 -6.55
CA ASP A 178 1.83 -10.91 -5.20
C ASP A 178 0.98 -9.63 -5.09
N ALA A 179 1.05 -8.74 -6.09
CA ALA A 179 0.21 -7.55 -6.15
C ALA A 179 -1.30 -7.89 -6.20
N TRP A 180 -1.65 -8.98 -6.89
CA TRP A 180 -3.01 -9.47 -6.97
C TRP A 180 -3.49 -10.05 -5.63
N LEU A 181 -2.67 -10.86 -4.97
CA LEU A 181 -2.95 -11.36 -3.63
C LEU A 181 -3.16 -10.20 -2.64
N ARG A 182 -2.27 -9.21 -2.63
CA ARG A 182 -2.40 -8.01 -1.77
C ARG A 182 -3.63 -7.18 -2.12
N MET A 183 -4.03 -7.11 -3.38
CA MET A 183 -5.30 -6.47 -3.76
C MET A 183 -6.52 -7.22 -3.19
N ILE A 184 -6.52 -8.55 -3.27
CA ILE A 184 -7.59 -9.38 -2.71
C ILE A 184 -7.66 -9.27 -1.19
N LEU A 185 -6.53 -9.36 -0.51
CA LEU A 185 -6.46 -9.27 0.96
C LEU A 185 -6.94 -7.91 1.49
N ARG A 186 -6.85 -6.85 0.67
CA ARG A 186 -7.41 -5.51 0.96
C ARG A 186 -8.92 -5.39 0.74
N LYS A 187 -9.59 -6.38 0.16
CA LYS A 187 -11.06 -6.43 0.16
C LYS A 187 -11.56 -6.78 1.55
N PRO A 188 -12.69 -6.19 2.00
CA PRO A 188 -13.40 -6.67 3.19
C PRO A 188 -13.64 -8.18 3.09
N SER A 189 -13.45 -8.90 4.20
CA SER A 189 -13.58 -10.37 4.24
C SER A 189 -14.89 -10.90 3.66
N ASN A 190 -15.99 -10.18 3.88
CA ASN A 190 -17.33 -10.47 3.39
C ASN A 190 -17.56 -10.15 1.90
N ASP A 191 -16.66 -9.40 1.27
CA ASP A 191 -16.74 -9.01 -0.14
C ASP A 191 -15.85 -9.89 -1.06
N ARG A 192 -15.09 -10.83 -0.48
CA ARG A 192 -14.21 -11.76 -1.22
C ARG A 192 -15.02 -12.84 -1.93
N THR A 193 -14.75 -13.07 -3.21
CA THR A 193 -15.40 -14.13 -4.00
C THR A 193 -14.81 -15.51 -3.68
N PRO A 194 -15.46 -16.62 -4.08
CA PRO A 194 -14.87 -17.95 -3.93
C PRO A 194 -13.49 -18.09 -4.59
N GLU A 195 -13.28 -17.44 -5.74
CA GLU A 195 -11.99 -17.42 -6.43
C GLU A 195 -10.94 -16.63 -5.65
N ASP A 196 -11.33 -15.50 -5.04
CA ASP A 196 -10.47 -14.74 -4.13
C ASP A 196 -10.00 -15.60 -2.95
N LEU A 197 -10.92 -16.37 -2.35
CA LEU A 197 -10.63 -17.23 -1.22
C LEU A 197 -9.69 -18.39 -1.59
N GLU A 198 -9.81 -18.94 -2.80
CA GLU A 198 -8.89 -20.00 -3.26
C GLU A 198 -7.48 -19.45 -3.46
N ILE A 199 -7.33 -18.23 -4.01
CA ILE A 199 -6.02 -17.58 -4.15
C ILE A 199 -5.36 -17.36 -2.80
N ILE A 200 -6.11 -16.84 -1.81
CA ILE A 200 -5.59 -16.68 -0.45
C ILE A 200 -5.20 -18.06 0.12
N TYR A 201 -6.08 -19.05 0.02
CA TYR A 201 -5.84 -20.39 0.54
C TYR A 201 -4.57 -21.04 -0.04
N GLU A 202 -4.35 -20.93 -1.34
CA GLU A 202 -3.15 -21.42 -2.01
C GLU A 202 -1.88 -20.75 -1.46
N GLU A 203 -1.91 -19.44 -1.17
CA GLU A 203 -0.78 -18.81 -0.49
C GLU A 203 -0.56 -19.37 0.92
N LEU A 204 -1.64 -19.52 1.70
CA LEU A 204 -1.57 -20.03 3.08
C LEU A 204 -1.04 -21.48 3.15
N LEU A 205 -1.17 -22.27 2.08
CA LEU A 205 -0.59 -23.61 1.99
C LEU A 205 0.94 -23.60 2.04
N HIS A 206 1.56 -22.58 1.45
CA HIS A 206 3.01 -22.47 1.32
C HIS A 206 3.68 -21.77 2.52
N MET A 207 2.89 -21.14 3.39
CA MET A 207 3.40 -20.46 4.58
C MET A 207 3.83 -21.44 5.68
N LYS A 208 5.14 -21.51 5.92
CA LYS A 208 5.75 -22.38 6.95
C LYS A 208 5.13 -22.23 8.35
N PRO A 209 4.80 -21.03 8.87
CA PRO A 209 4.10 -20.86 10.14
C PRO A 209 2.77 -21.62 10.22
N LEU A 210 2.12 -21.85 9.09
CA LEU A 210 0.80 -22.49 9.00
C LEU A 210 0.88 -23.99 8.69
N SER A 211 2.08 -24.54 8.51
CA SER A 211 2.30 -25.96 8.14
C SER A 211 1.65 -26.95 9.11
N HIS A 212 1.56 -26.59 10.39
CA HIS A 212 0.94 -27.39 11.45
C HIS A 212 -0.61 -27.38 11.44
N LEU A 213 -1.24 -26.48 10.67
CA LEU A 213 -2.69 -26.36 10.59
C LEU A 213 -3.27 -27.29 9.52
N SER A 214 -4.47 -27.85 9.77
CA SER A 214 -5.17 -28.64 8.76
C SER A 214 -5.61 -27.79 7.56
N ASN A 215 -5.90 -28.44 6.44
CA ASN A 215 -6.43 -27.74 5.26
C ASN A 215 -7.78 -27.06 5.54
N SER A 216 -8.63 -27.67 6.38
CA SER A 216 -9.90 -27.03 6.79
C SER A 216 -9.65 -25.74 7.57
N MET A 217 -8.69 -25.75 8.50
CA MET A 217 -8.33 -24.55 9.27
C MET A 217 -7.74 -23.47 8.36
N LYS A 218 -6.91 -23.83 7.37
CA LYS A 218 -6.39 -22.87 6.39
C LYS A 218 -7.50 -22.25 5.53
N ARG A 219 -8.53 -23.01 5.16
CA ARG A 219 -9.71 -22.49 4.44
C ARG A 219 -10.53 -21.55 5.32
N GLU A 220 -10.68 -21.85 6.61
CA GLU A 220 -11.29 -20.93 7.57
C GLU A 220 -10.44 -19.66 7.75
N LEU A 221 -9.10 -19.77 7.80
CA LEU A 221 -8.23 -18.61 7.86
C LEU A 221 -8.33 -17.73 6.62
N ALA A 222 -8.42 -18.31 5.42
CA ALA A 222 -8.55 -17.56 4.17
C ALA A 222 -9.78 -16.63 4.17
N SER A 223 -10.87 -17.02 4.84
CA SER A 223 -12.09 -16.22 4.91
C SER A 223 -12.05 -15.09 5.93
N VAL A 224 -11.13 -15.14 6.92
CA VAL A 224 -11.06 -14.15 8.01
C VAL A 224 -9.75 -13.36 8.08
N ILE A 225 -8.71 -13.78 7.35
CA ILE A 225 -7.41 -13.11 7.38
C ILE A 225 -7.53 -11.66 6.91
N MET A 226 -6.86 -10.76 7.62
CA MET A 226 -6.85 -9.32 7.33
C MET A 226 -5.48 -8.89 6.79
N PHE A 227 -5.48 -7.84 5.99
CA PHE A 227 -4.25 -7.22 5.48
C PHE A 227 -3.89 -5.99 6.30
N GLU A 228 -2.62 -5.86 6.67
CA GLU A 228 -2.07 -4.67 7.28
C GLU A 228 -0.73 -4.34 6.61
N ALA A 229 -0.51 -3.07 6.28
CA ALA A 229 0.72 -2.59 5.67
C ALA A 229 1.22 -1.34 6.38
N HIS A 230 2.55 -1.26 6.56
CA HIS A 230 3.23 -0.12 7.16
C HIS A 230 4.23 0.47 6.16
N PRO A 231 3.92 1.61 5.52
CA PRO A 231 4.76 2.16 4.46
C PRO A 231 6.08 2.75 4.97
N ARG A 232 6.20 3.02 6.28
CA ARG A 232 7.37 3.67 6.89
C ARG A 232 8.11 2.71 7.82
N SER A 233 9.40 2.54 7.58
CA SER A 233 10.31 1.85 8.52
C SER A 233 10.26 2.49 9.90
N GLY A 234 10.34 1.67 10.95
CA GLY A 234 10.19 2.10 12.34
C GLY A 234 8.73 2.32 12.78
N SER A 235 7.75 1.97 11.94
CA SER A 235 6.36 1.87 12.39
C SER A 235 6.23 0.77 13.44
N ILE A 236 5.61 1.10 14.57
CA ILE A 236 5.34 0.16 15.65
C ILE A 236 4.05 -0.60 15.31
N VAL A 237 4.12 -1.94 15.26
CA VAL A 237 2.95 -2.81 15.04
C VAL A 237 2.13 -2.93 16.34
N PHE A 238 2.80 -3.21 17.46
CA PHE A 238 2.24 -3.16 18.81
C PHE A 238 3.35 -2.92 19.83
N GLU A 239 2.99 -2.47 21.03
CA GLU A 239 3.93 -2.25 22.15
C GLU A 239 3.89 -3.40 23.17
N GLN A 240 5.03 -3.62 23.85
CA GLN A 240 5.12 -4.60 24.94
C GLN A 240 4.16 -4.20 26.08
N GLY A 241 3.38 -5.15 26.58
CA GLY A 241 2.37 -4.93 27.61
C GLY A 241 0.98 -4.56 27.08
N GLU A 242 0.80 -4.37 25.77
CA GLU A 242 -0.52 -4.20 25.17
C GLU A 242 -1.31 -5.52 25.17
N GLU A 243 -2.64 -5.42 25.06
CA GLU A 243 -3.50 -6.60 24.94
C GLU A 243 -3.28 -7.27 23.57
N GLY A 244 -2.96 -8.57 23.58
CA GLY A 244 -2.65 -9.28 22.33
C GLY A 244 -3.87 -9.89 21.66
N ARG A 245 -4.44 -9.16 20.70
CA ARG A 245 -5.67 -9.56 19.96
C ARG A 245 -5.43 -10.15 18.57
N SER A 246 -4.18 -10.26 18.13
CA SER A 246 -3.86 -10.60 16.73
C SER A 246 -2.63 -11.49 16.59
N TRP A 247 -2.61 -12.30 15.54
CA TRP A 247 -1.46 -13.07 15.08
C TRP A 247 -1.02 -12.51 13.74
N TYR A 248 0.27 -12.26 13.58
CA TYR A 248 0.82 -11.64 12.38
C TYR A 248 1.69 -12.62 11.61
N LEU A 249 1.55 -12.58 10.29
CA LEU A 249 2.37 -13.29 9.32
C LEU A 249 3.09 -12.23 8.47
N VAL A 250 4.41 -12.31 8.34
CA VAL A 250 5.18 -11.35 7.55
C VAL A 250 5.08 -11.74 6.08
N LEU A 251 4.24 -11.03 5.31
CA LEU A 251 4.09 -11.27 3.87
C LEU A 251 5.25 -10.64 3.06
N ASN A 252 5.71 -9.46 3.44
CA ASN A 252 6.82 -8.75 2.80
C ASN A 252 7.50 -7.81 3.81
N GLY A 253 8.81 -7.61 3.68
CA GLY A 253 9.64 -6.81 4.57
C GLY A 253 10.17 -7.58 5.79
N SER A 254 10.47 -6.85 6.85
CA SER A 254 10.97 -7.40 8.11
C SER A 254 10.50 -6.57 9.31
N VAL A 255 10.50 -7.20 10.49
CA VAL A 255 10.12 -6.57 11.76
C VAL A 255 11.16 -6.88 12.84
N ASP A 256 11.54 -5.87 13.61
CA ASP A 256 12.39 -6.04 14.78
C ASP A 256 11.54 -6.33 16.02
N VAL A 257 11.91 -7.38 16.76
CA VAL A 257 11.34 -7.71 18.07
C VAL A 257 12.18 -7.03 19.14
N VAL A 258 11.60 -6.05 19.82
CA VAL A 258 12.29 -5.23 20.84
C VAL A 258 11.71 -5.52 22.21
N ILE A 259 12.57 -5.80 23.19
CA ILE A 259 12.17 -6.01 24.59
C ILE A 259 12.76 -4.92 25.47
N HIS A 260 11.93 -4.33 26.34
CA HIS A 260 12.36 -3.31 27.30
C HIS A 260 13.56 -3.80 28.13
N GLY A 261 14.63 -3.00 28.15
CA GLY A 261 15.88 -3.32 28.85
C GLY A 261 16.80 -4.33 28.16
N LYS A 262 16.38 -4.94 27.04
CA LYS A 262 17.21 -5.87 26.24
C LYS A 262 17.52 -5.36 24.83
N GLY A 263 16.74 -4.42 24.31
CA GLY A 263 16.89 -3.93 22.93
C GLY A 263 16.29 -4.91 21.92
N VAL A 264 16.82 -4.90 20.69
CA VAL A 264 16.42 -5.83 19.63
C VAL A 264 16.89 -7.24 19.97
N VAL A 265 15.95 -8.18 20.09
CA VAL A 265 16.23 -9.59 20.44
C VAL A 265 16.10 -10.54 19.24
N ALA A 266 15.40 -10.13 18.19
CA ALA A 266 15.27 -10.86 16.93
C ALA A 266 14.84 -9.90 15.82
N THR A 267 15.13 -10.25 14.58
CA THR A 267 14.57 -9.63 13.37
C THR A 267 13.89 -10.72 12.56
N LEU A 268 12.59 -10.58 12.34
CA LEU A 268 11.77 -11.53 11.61
C LEU A 268 11.57 -11.04 10.17
N HIS A 269 11.61 -11.96 9.22
CA HIS A 269 11.55 -11.68 7.78
C HIS A 269 10.32 -12.31 7.15
N GLN A 270 10.17 -12.10 5.84
CA GLN A 270 9.14 -12.73 5.02
C GLN A 270 9.01 -14.23 5.30
N GLY A 271 7.77 -14.68 5.51
CA GLY A 271 7.42 -16.07 5.81
C GLY A 271 7.53 -16.44 7.30
N GLU A 272 7.91 -15.52 8.19
CA GLU A 272 7.90 -15.72 9.64
C GLU A 272 6.64 -15.13 10.29
N ASP A 273 6.39 -15.49 11.55
CA ASP A 273 5.20 -15.09 12.30
C ASP A 273 5.51 -14.58 13.71
N PHE A 274 4.62 -13.77 14.27
CA PHE A 274 4.76 -13.23 15.63
C PHE A 274 3.43 -12.88 16.28
N GLY A 275 3.44 -12.72 17.61
CA GLY A 275 2.25 -12.36 18.38
C GLY A 275 1.29 -13.53 18.69
N LYS A 276 1.64 -14.77 18.33
CA LYS A 276 0.81 -15.94 18.61
C LYS A 276 0.60 -16.21 20.12
N LEU A 277 1.61 -15.95 20.95
CA LEU A 277 1.59 -16.31 22.38
C LEU A 277 0.49 -15.61 23.18
N ALA A 278 0.27 -14.32 22.90
CA ALA A 278 -0.72 -13.52 23.62
C ALA A 278 -2.15 -14.01 23.38
N LEU A 279 -2.43 -14.50 22.17
CA LEU A 279 -3.74 -15.09 21.81
C LEU A 279 -4.01 -16.43 22.48
N ILE A 280 -2.96 -17.25 22.68
CA ILE A 280 -3.13 -18.60 23.24
C ILE A 280 -3.23 -18.56 24.76
N ASN A 281 -2.44 -17.70 25.40
CA ASN A 281 -2.29 -17.70 26.85
C ASN A 281 -3.07 -16.58 27.55
N ASP A 282 -3.78 -15.71 26.79
CA ASP A 282 -4.50 -14.54 27.32
C ASP A 282 -3.58 -13.65 28.19
N VAL A 283 -2.38 -13.40 27.67
CA VAL A 283 -1.34 -12.58 28.33
C VAL A 283 -1.03 -11.34 27.50
N PRO A 284 -0.53 -10.25 28.13
CA PRO A 284 -0.05 -9.08 27.39
C PRO A 284 1.10 -9.41 26.41
N ARG A 285 1.28 -8.56 25.40
CA ARG A 285 2.35 -8.62 24.37
C ARG A 285 3.76 -8.60 24.95
#